data_AF-A0A1G0CMZ4-F1
#
_entry.id   AF-A0A1G0CMZ4-F1
#
_cell.length_a   1.000
_cell.length_b   1.000
_cell.length_c   1.000
_cell.angle_alpha   90.00
_cell.angle_beta   90.00
_cell.angle_gamma   90.00
#
_symmetry.space_group_name_H-M   'P 1'
#
loop_
_entity.id
_entity.type
_entity.pdbx_description
1 polymer ?
#
loop_
_entity_poly.entity_id
_entity_poly.type
_entity_poly.pdbx_seq_one_letter_code
_entity_poly.pdbx_strand_id
1 'polypeptide(L)'
;MKQIYFSLFIVLLLGLPTQLSARDIVYYTLDNKGESHNVNRDLISFETNMNLPTVEHELKYYGGRLITKPSLQTLTDYALRLLRAGKTTEALDVFKMLSAKFPNEHVFHAYLSMAYELKGDYKNALKHAQKALKLNQYTHQETAWIDIKILEARIALQKNPDYLKDHTVLSLTPEQEKSEKVAKQLMIQLKERFPFSIAGNPIMADLMQDLGDCYAETKSFEYAITFYEIAMNYCESKDPKLRGKINSARQLRQKYANTAIVPLDQHSGPDFTIVKVTNVDYRELLLRYDDHTIEWSKITTDPKKLMSYVKSITSTTTVVAQEVDPAETEEEKNDSSLGIIILIVMAALIPIIVYLRKRMLK
;
A
#
# COMPACT_ATOMS: atom_id res chain seq x y z
N MET A 1 -20.56 57.89 23.93
CA MET A 1 -19.42 57.12 24.49
C MET A 1 -19.51 55.60 24.30
N LYS A 2 -20.69 54.95 24.25
CA LYS A 2 -20.79 53.48 24.04
C LYS A 2 -20.45 52.97 22.62
N GLN A 3 -20.57 53.80 21.58
CA GLN A 3 -20.26 53.39 20.20
C GLN A 3 -18.76 53.36 19.85
N ILE A 4 -17.91 54.06 20.60
CA ILE A 4 -16.47 54.14 20.28
C ILE A 4 -15.73 52.88 20.78
N TYR A 5 -16.17 52.28 21.89
CA TYR A 5 -15.59 51.03 22.39
C TYR A 5 -15.92 49.80 21.53
N PHE A 6 -17.07 49.79 20.85
CA PHE A 6 -17.45 48.68 19.97
C PHE A 6 -16.61 48.66 18.68
N SER A 7 -16.26 49.83 18.15
CA SER A 7 -15.41 49.96 16.97
C SER A 7 -13.95 49.59 17.25
N LEU A 8 -13.43 49.87 18.46
CA LEU A 8 -12.06 49.51 18.83
C LEU A 8 -11.88 47.99 19.03
N PHE A 9 -12.93 47.28 19.46
CA PHE A 9 -12.87 45.83 19.66
C PHE A 9 -12.88 45.05 18.34
N ILE A 10 -13.51 45.59 17.28
CA ILE A 10 -13.56 44.97 15.95
C ILE A 10 -12.23 45.15 15.20
N VAL A 11 -11.54 46.28 15.38
CA VAL A 11 -10.22 46.50 14.76
C VAL A 11 -9.13 45.62 15.39
N LEU A 12 -9.26 45.27 16.67
CA LEU A 12 -8.30 44.37 17.33
C LEU A 12 -8.42 42.90 16.86
N LEU A 13 -9.61 42.48 16.40
CA LEU A 13 -9.85 41.13 15.86
C LEU A 13 -9.50 40.99 14.37
N LEU A 14 -9.44 42.11 13.62
CA LEU A 14 -9.08 42.13 12.19
C LEU A 14 -7.60 42.43 11.93
N GLY A 15 -6.82 42.76 12.97
CA GLY A 15 -5.38 43.01 12.89
C GLY A 15 -4.50 41.80 13.23
N LEU A 16 -5.08 40.68 13.67
CA LEU A 16 -4.33 39.45 13.84
C LEU A 16 -4.20 38.77 12.47
N PRO A 17 -2.97 38.58 11.93
CA PRO A 17 -2.79 37.84 10.70
C PRO A 17 -3.33 36.42 10.91
N THR A 18 -4.49 36.12 10.33
CA THR A 18 -5.09 34.77 10.28
C THR A 18 -4.39 33.89 9.26
N GLN A 19 -3.09 34.08 9.02
CA GLN A 19 -2.27 33.15 8.28
C GLN A 19 -1.62 32.17 9.28
N LEU A 20 -2.44 31.37 9.94
CA LEU A 20 -2.04 30.00 10.20
C LEU A 20 -2.10 29.31 8.83
N SER A 21 -1.08 29.49 7.98
CA SER A 21 -0.88 28.53 6.90
C SER A 21 -0.58 27.22 7.61
N ALA A 22 -1.39 26.20 7.35
CA ALA A 22 -1.04 24.85 7.76
C ALA A 22 0.32 24.57 7.09
N ARG A 23 1.37 24.41 7.89
CA ARG A 23 2.68 24.05 7.35
C ARG A 23 2.66 22.58 7.03
N ASP A 24 3.05 22.23 5.82
CA ASP A 24 3.15 20.85 5.39
C ASP A 24 4.31 20.19 6.13
N ILE A 25 4.01 19.11 6.87
CA ILE A 25 5.03 18.35 7.58
C ILE A 25 5.64 17.35 6.61
N VAL A 26 6.96 17.47 6.39
CA VAL A 26 7.69 16.60 5.46
C VAL A 26 8.75 15.84 6.23
N TYR A 27 8.73 14.52 6.10
CA TYR A 27 9.64 13.63 6.80
C TYR A 27 10.87 13.32 5.95
N TYR A 28 12.03 13.35 6.58
CA TYR A 28 13.31 13.00 5.99
C TYR A 28 14.07 12.02 6.86
N THR A 29 14.86 11.17 6.23
CA THR A 29 15.74 10.19 6.86
C THR A 29 17.12 10.27 6.21
N LEU A 30 18.08 9.54 6.78
CA LEU A 30 19.43 9.41 6.25
C LEU A 30 19.73 7.97 5.83
N ASP A 31 20.48 7.79 4.75
CA ASP A 31 21.03 6.51 4.32
C ASP A 31 22.38 6.19 5.01
N ASN A 32 23.05 5.10 4.60
CA ASN A 32 24.34 4.71 5.16
C ASN A 32 25.51 5.69 4.88
N LYS A 33 25.35 6.63 3.94
CA LYS A 33 26.33 7.70 3.65
C LYS A 33 26.02 8.98 4.41
N GLY A 34 24.80 9.10 4.95
CA GLY A 34 24.32 10.31 5.63
C GLY A 34 23.65 11.29 4.66
N GLU A 35 23.24 10.83 3.47
CA GLU A 35 22.51 11.64 2.50
C GLU A 35 21.02 11.70 2.88
N SER A 36 20.38 12.85 2.64
CA SER A 36 18.99 13.10 3.04
C SER A 36 17.99 12.59 2.03
N HIS A 37 17.03 11.79 2.49
CA HIS A 37 16.00 11.19 1.67
C HIS A 37 14.62 11.54 2.20
N ASN A 38 13.74 12.03 1.32
CA ASN A 38 12.34 12.23 1.67
C ASN A 38 11.63 10.87 1.83
N VAL A 39 10.77 10.77 2.84
CA VAL A 39 9.96 9.58 3.11
C VAL A 39 8.51 9.96 3.31
N ASN A 40 7.63 9.27 2.58
CA ASN A 40 6.21 9.26 2.86
C ASN A 40 5.94 8.13 3.88
N ARG A 41 5.55 8.50 5.11
CA ARG A 41 5.29 7.54 6.19
C ARG A 41 4.08 6.65 5.91
N ASP A 42 3.06 7.19 5.24
CA ASP A 42 1.81 6.47 4.96
C ASP A 42 2.03 5.32 3.98
N LEU A 43 3.06 5.45 3.12
CA LEU A 43 3.47 4.41 2.18
C LEU A 43 4.34 3.31 2.81
N ILE A 44 4.70 3.38 4.10
CA ILE A 44 5.57 2.40 4.76
C ILE A 44 4.81 1.74 5.91
N SER A 45 3.88 0.86 5.58
CA SER A 45 3.07 0.10 6.55
C SER A 45 2.65 -1.24 5.96
N PHE A 46 2.35 -2.20 6.83
CA PHE A 46 1.98 -3.57 6.48
C PHE A 46 0.71 -3.99 7.21
N GLU A 47 -0.31 -4.37 6.44
CA GLU A 47 -1.55 -4.91 6.96
C GLU A 47 -1.33 -6.35 7.46
N THR A 48 -1.41 -6.57 8.77
CA THR A 48 -1.24 -7.89 9.43
C THR A 48 -2.42 -8.84 9.21
N ASN A 49 -3.55 -8.30 8.76
CA ASN A 49 -4.75 -9.05 8.39
C ASN A 49 -5.52 -8.30 7.31
N MET A 50 -6.40 -9.01 6.61
CA MET A 50 -7.25 -8.40 5.59
C MET A 50 -8.28 -7.45 6.19
N ASN A 51 -8.45 -6.28 5.56
CA ASN A 51 -9.59 -5.40 5.81
C ASN A 51 -10.88 -6.01 5.22
N LEU A 52 -11.45 -7.00 5.90
CA LEU A 52 -12.63 -7.73 5.45
C LEU A 52 -13.89 -6.85 5.29
N PRO A 53 -14.14 -5.79 6.09
CA PRO A 53 -15.21 -4.84 5.81
C PRO A 53 -15.09 -4.19 4.43
N THR A 54 -13.88 -3.72 4.07
CA THR A 54 -13.61 -3.17 2.74
C THR A 54 -13.79 -4.23 1.66
N VAL A 55 -13.25 -5.43 1.84
CA VAL A 55 -13.40 -6.53 0.87
C VAL A 55 -14.88 -6.89 0.66
N GLU A 56 -15.70 -6.92 1.71
CA GLU A 56 -17.13 -7.15 1.58
C GLU A 56 -17.84 -6.04 0.79
N HIS A 57 -17.52 -4.78 1.09
CA HIS A 57 -18.05 -3.63 0.36
C HIS A 57 -17.71 -3.74 -1.13
N GLU A 58 -16.45 -4.02 -1.46
CA GLU A 58 -15.99 -4.23 -2.83
C GLU A 58 -16.70 -5.40 -3.52
N LEU A 59 -16.88 -6.54 -2.83
CA LEU A 59 -17.62 -7.69 -3.39
C LEU A 59 -19.07 -7.30 -3.76
N LYS A 60 -19.76 -6.53 -2.92
CA LYS A 60 -21.11 -6.04 -3.23
C LYS A 60 -21.09 -5.07 -4.41
N TYR A 61 -20.14 -4.13 -4.43
CA TYR A 61 -19.97 -3.15 -5.51
C TYR A 61 -19.71 -3.82 -6.87
N TYR A 62 -18.67 -4.66 -6.96
CA TYR A 62 -18.31 -5.35 -8.20
C TYR A 62 -19.38 -6.37 -8.61
N GLY A 63 -20.06 -6.99 -7.66
CA GLY A 63 -21.20 -7.89 -7.93
C GLY A 63 -22.36 -7.15 -8.60
N GLY A 64 -22.71 -5.96 -8.12
CA GLY A 64 -23.70 -5.10 -8.77
C GLY A 64 -23.26 -4.67 -10.18
N ARG A 65 -21.98 -4.32 -10.34
CA ARG A 65 -21.42 -3.97 -11.66
C ARG A 65 -21.39 -5.12 -12.65
N LEU A 66 -21.15 -6.36 -12.20
CA LEU A 66 -21.22 -7.53 -13.07
C LEU A 66 -22.61 -7.72 -13.68
N ILE A 67 -23.66 -7.32 -12.96
CA ILE A 67 -25.04 -7.40 -13.43
C ILE A 67 -25.37 -6.23 -14.38
N THR A 68 -24.98 -5.01 -14.03
CA THR A 68 -25.41 -3.80 -14.76
C THR A 68 -24.50 -3.42 -15.92
N LYS A 69 -23.19 -3.70 -15.82
CA LYS A 69 -22.17 -3.37 -16.82
C LYS A 69 -21.07 -4.45 -16.83
N PRO A 70 -21.40 -5.68 -17.26
CA PRO A 70 -20.45 -6.79 -17.26
C PRO A 70 -19.23 -6.46 -18.11
N SER A 71 -18.04 -6.70 -17.54
CA SER A 71 -16.78 -6.63 -18.26
C SER A 71 -15.83 -7.71 -17.76
N LEU A 72 -14.85 -8.07 -18.60
CA LEU A 72 -13.81 -9.02 -18.21
C LEU A 72 -13.01 -8.50 -17.01
N GLN A 73 -12.72 -7.18 -16.99
CA GLN A 73 -12.08 -6.51 -15.85
C GLN A 73 -12.92 -6.66 -14.58
N THR A 74 -14.20 -6.32 -14.62
CA THR A 74 -15.09 -6.39 -13.44
C THR A 74 -15.19 -7.81 -12.88
N LEU A 75 -15.23 -8.84 -13.74
CA LEU A 75 -15.23 -10.23 -13.26
C LEU A 75 -13.90 -10.59 -12.62
N THR A 76 -12.80 -10.13 -13.20
CA THR A 76 -11.46 -10.39 -12.70
C THR A 76 -11.24 -9.72 -11.34
N ASP A 77 -11.64 -8.45 -11.22
CA ASP A 77 -11.60 -7.70 -9.96
C ASP A 77 -12.45 -8.39 -8.89
N TYR A 78 -13.66 -8.86 -9.26
CA TYR A 78 -14.52 -9.63 -8.36
C TYR A 78 -13.86 -10.91 -7.87
N ALA A 79 -13.26 -11.69 -8.78
CA ALA A 79 -12.57 -12.93 -8.44
C ALA A 79 -11.34 -12.67 -7.54
N LEU A 80 -10.62 -11.56 -7.73
CA LEU A 80 -9.55 -11.15 -6.84
C LEU A 80 -10.05 -10.83 -5.43
N ARG A 81 -11.24 -10.21 -5.30
CA ARG A 81 -11.85 -9.98 -3.98
C ARG A 81 -12.32 -11.27 -3.32
N LEU A 82 -12.85 -12.22 -4.09
CA LEU A 82 -13.13 -13.56 -3.56
C LEU A 82 -11.86 -14.19 -2.98
N LEU A 83 -10.72 -14.04 -3.68
CA LEU A 83 -9.43 -14.52 -3.21
C LEU A 83 -9.01 -13.85 -1.88
N ARG A 84 -9.09 -12.51 -1.81
CA ARG A 84 -8.81 -11.73 -0.58
C ARG A 84 -9.74 -12.09 0.59
N ALA A 85 -10.99 -12.45 0.28
CA ALA A 85 -11.98 -12.91 1.26
C ALA A 85 -11.81 -14.38 1.70
N GLY A 86 -10.74 -15.06 1.25
CA GLY A 86 -10.49 -16.46 1.58
C GLY A 86 -11.32 -17.48 0.77
N LYS A 87 -12.11 -17.04 -0.23
CA LYS A 87 -12.82 -17.92 -1.18
C LYS A 87 -11.88 -18.38 -2.30
N THR A 88 -10.74 -18.94 -1.89
CA THR A 88 -9.64 -19.31 -2.77
C THR A 88 -10.04 -20.37 -3.79
N THR A 89 -10.91 -21.32 -3.43
CA THR A 89 -11.37 -22.37 -4.36
C THR A 89 -12.20 -21.77 -5.49
N GLU A 90 -13.16 -20.93 -5.13
CA GLU A 90 -14.10 -20.31 -6.04
C GLU A 90 -13.37 -19.32 -6.97
N ALA A 91 -12.48 -18.50 -6.43
CA ALA A 91 -11.63 -17.61 -7.21
C ALA A 91 -10.74 -18.39 -8.20
N LEU A 92 -10.09 -19.47 -7.73
CA LEU A 92 -9.26 -20.33 -8.58
C LEU A 92 -10.05 -20.90 -9.76
N ASP A 93 -11.28 -21.36 -9.52
CA ASP A 93 -12.13 -21.91 -10.58
C ASP A 93 -12.53 -20.84 -11.60
N VAL A 94 -12.83 -19.61 -11.16
CA VAL A 94 -13.05 -18.47 -12.09
C VAL A 94 -11.79 -18.21 -12.91
N PHE A 95 -10.61 -18.10 -12.29
CA PHE A 95 -9.37 -17.84 -13.02
C PHE A 95 -8.99 -18.97 -13.99
N LYS A 96 -9.28 -20.23 -13.66
CA LYS A 96 -9.11 -21.36 -14.59
C LYS A 96 -10.01 -21.22 -15.82
N MET A 97 -11.28 -20.86 -15.63
CA MET A 97 -12.22 -20.66 -16.74
C MET A 97 -11.81 -19.45 -17.60
N LEU A 98 -11.35 -18.36 -16.98
CA LEU A 98 -10.82 -17.19 -17.68
C LEU A 98 -9.56 -17.53 -18.49
N SER A 99 -8.59 -18.20 -17.89
CA SER A 99 -7.36 -18.61 -18.58
C SER A 99 -7.61 -19.62 -19.70
N ALA A 100 -8.60 -20.50 -19.56
CA ALA A 100 -8.98 -21.41 -20.64
C ALA A 100 -9.57 -20.66 -21.86
N LYS A 101 -10.35 -19.59 -21.62
CA LYS A 101 -10.93 -18.76 -22.68
C LYS A 101 -9.91 -17.77 -23.27
N PHE A 102 -8.97 -17.30 -22.47
CA PHE A 102 -7.98 -16.28 -22.83
C PHE A 102 -6.55 -16.72 -22.43
N PRO A 103 -5.98 -17.73 -23.10
CA PRO A 103 -4.75 -18.40 -22.65
C PRO A 103 -3.45 -17.58 -22.78
N ASN A 104 -3.52 -16.42 -23.45
CA ASN A 104 -2.40 -15.50 -23.64
C ASN A 104 -2.54 -14.23 -22.79
N GLU A 105 -3.61 -14.12 -21.99
CA GLU A 105 -3.77 -12.99 -21.07
C GLU A 105 -2.95 -13.26 -19.81
N HIS A 106 -1.86 -12.51 -19.67
CA HIS A 106 -0.86 -12.68 -18.64
C HIS A 106 -1.42 -12.50 -17.22
N VAL A 107 -2.37 -11.58 -17.04
CA VAL A 107 -3.04 -11.29 -15.75
C VAL A 107 -3.69 -12.54 -15.16
N PHE A 108 -4.34 -13.37 -15.99
CA PHE A 108 -4.98 -14.60 -15.50
C PHE A 108 -3.96 -15.64 -15.04
N HIS A 109 -2.78 -15.67 -15.66
CA HIS A 109 -1.72 -16.55 -15.21
C HIS A 109 -1.12 -16.09 -13.88
N ALA A 110 -0.99 -14.79 -13.65
CA ALA A 110 -0.53 -14.30 -12.37
C ALA A 110 -1.56 -14.51 -11.24
N TYR A 111 -2.86 -14.27 -11.50
CA TYR A 111 -3.90 -14.59 -10.50
C TYR A 111 -4.07 -16.09 -10.27
N LEU A 112 -3.87 -16.94 -11.30
CA LEU A 112 -3.75 -18.39 -11.09
C LEU A 112 -2.56 -18.72 -10.18
N SER A 113 -1.41 -18.08 -10.38
CA SER A 113 -0.25 -18.27 -9.51
C SER A 113 -0.60 -18.00 -8.05
N MET A 114 -1.15 -16.81 -7.78
CA MET A 114 -1.56 -16.39 -6.45
C MET A 114 -2.60 -17.33 -5.84
N ALA A 115 -3.61 -17.75 -6.61
CA ALA A 115 -4.66 -18.65 -6.13
C ALA A 115 -4.15 -20.07 -5.83
N TYR A 116 -3.24 -20.61 -6.66
CA TYR A 116 -2.57 -21.88 -6.37
C TYR A 116 -1.64 -21.78 -5.17
N GLU A 117 -0.94 -20.66 -5.02
CA GLU A 117 -0.06 -20.41 -3.88
C GLU A 117 -0.86 -20.42 -2.57
N LEU A 118 -1.99 -19.70 -2.51
CA LEU A 118 -2.87 -19.68 -1.34
C LEU A 118 -3.53 -21.04 -1.06
N LYS A 119 -3.65 -21.90 -2.08
CA LYS A 119 -4.07 -23.30 -1.93
C LYS A 119 -2.95 -24.24 -1.43
N GLY A 120 -1.71 -23.77 -1.37
CA GLY A 120 -0.54 -24.59 -1.04
C GLY A 120 0.02 -25.42 -2.21
N ASP A 121 -0.48 -25.23 -3.44
CA ASP A 121 0.02 -25.92 -4.63
C ASP A 121 1.12 -25.09 -5.31
N TYR A 122 2.29 -25.07 -4.67
CA TYR A 122 3.41 -24.23 -5.11
C TYR A 122 3.97 -24.63 -6.48
N LYS A 123 3.79 -25.88 -6.92
CA LYS A 123 4.24 -26.32 -8.25
C LYS A 123 3.39 -25.70 -9.36
N ASN A 124 2.07 -25.74 -9.23
CA ASN A 124 1.19 -25.08 -10.20
C ASN A 124 1.29 -23.56 -10.11
N ALA A 125 1.48 -23.01 -8.90
CA ALA A 125 1.75 -21.58 -8.73
C ALA A 125 2.99 -21.16 -9.53
N LEU A 126 4.13 -21.84 -9.34
CA LEU A 126 5.38 -21.53 -10.04
C LEU A 126 5.24 -21.60 -11.56
N LYS A 127 4.59 -22.66 -12.07
CA LYS A 127 4.31 -22.83 -13.49
C LYS A 127 3.54 -21.62 -14.06
N HIS A 128 2.56 -21.12 -13.31
CA HIS A 128 1.72 -20.01 -13.75
C HIS A 128 2.42 -18.65 -13.61
N ALA A 129 3.21 -18.43 -12.55
CA ALA A 129 4.06 -17.24 -12.41
C ALA A 129 5.03 -17.11 -13.59
N GLN A 130 5.75 -18.20 -13.92
CA GLN A 130 6.68 -18.24 -15.05
C GLN A 130 5.97 -17.98 -16.38
N LYS A 131 4.75 -18.51 -16.55
CA LYS A 131 3.96 -18.25 -17.76
C LYS A 131 3.51 -16.79 -17.86
N ALA A 132 3.09 -16.17 -16.75
CA ALA A 132 2.71 -14.75 -16.73
C ALA A 132 3.90 -13.86 -17.12
N LEU A 133 5.07 -14.11 -16.52
CA LEU A 133 6.31 -13.38 -16.83
C LEU A 133 6.74 -13.55 -18.30
N LYS A 134 6.61 -14.76 -18.85
CA LYS A 134 6.92 -15.02 -20.27
C LYS A 134 6.00 -14.27 -21.23
N LEU A 135 4.73 -14.11 -20.86
CA LEU A 135 3.74 -13.40 -21.69
C LEU A 135 3.92 -11.88 -21.61
N ASN A 136 4.30 -11.35 -20.45
CA ASN A 136 4.60 -9.93 -20.27
C ASN A 136 5.65 -9.73 -19.17
N GLN A 137 6.83 -9.25 -19.55
CA GLN A 137 7.93 -8.98 -18.62
C GLN A 137 7.62 -7.84 -17.62
N TYR A 138 6.65 -6.98 -17.95
CA TYR A 138 6.20 -5.86 -17.11
C TYR A 138 4.99 -6.21 -16.25
N THR A 139 4.60 -7.49 -16.22
CA THR A 139 3.48 -7.95 -15.40
C THR A 139 3.71 -7.64 -13.91
N HIS A 140 2.63 -7.29 -13.20
CA HIS A 140 2.67 -7.03 -11.76
C HIS A 140 3.78 -6.06 -11.34
N GLN A 141 3.89 -4.91 -12.02
CA GLN A 141 4.89 -3.87 -11.68
C GLN A 141 6.34 -4.39 -11.70
N GLU A 142 6.61 -5.35 -12.59
CA GLU A 142 7.91 -6.02 -12.72
C GLU A 142 8.34 -6.79 -11.45
N THR A 143 7.39 -7.15 -10.56
CA THR A 143 7.67 -7.87 -9.31
C THR A 143 7.63 -9.38 -9.46
N ALA A 144 7.15 -9.92 -10.59
CA ALA A 144 6.92 -11.35 -10.78
C ALA A 144 8.17 -12.25 -10.61
N TRP A 145 9.38 -11.69 -10.73
CA TRP A 145 10.60 -12.45 -10.43
C TRP A 145 10.74 -12.76 -8.93
N ILE A 146 10.28 -11.87 -8.04
CA ILE A 146 10.23 -12.08 -6.58
C ILE A 146 9.23 -13.18 -6.26
N ASP A 147 8.04 -13.16 -6.88
CA ASP A 147 7.04 -14.23 -6.73
C ASP A 147 7.62 -15.62 -7.08
N ILE A 148 8.35 -15.70 -8.19
CA ILE A 148 9.01 -16.93 -8.63
C ILE A 148 10.02 -17.40 -7.58
N LYS A 149 10.86 -16.49 -7.05
CA LYS A 149 11.87 -16.81 -6.03
C LYS A 149 11.24 -17.28 -4.71
N ILE A 150 10.16 -16.64 -4.29
CA ILE A 150 9.36 -17.06 -3.13
C ILE A 150 8.82 -18.47 -3.33
N LEU A 151 8.25 -18.77 -4.50
CA LEU A 151 7.70 -20.10 -4.81
C LEU A 151 8.79 -21.17 -4.89
N GLU A 152 9.96 -20.85 -5.46
CA GLU A 152 11.14 -21.71 -5.44
C GLU A 152 11.59 -22.03 -4.00
N ALA A 153 11.69 -21.01 -3.14
CA ALA A 153 12.03 -21.18 -1.73
C ALA A 153 10.98 -22.01 -0.96
N ARG A 154 9.68 -21.79 -1.21
CA ARG A 154 8.60 -22.62 -0.61
C ARG A 154 8.72 -24.09 -1.01
N ILE A 155 8.97 -24.36 -2.30
CA ILE A 155 9.17 -25.72 -2.79
C ILE A 155 10.43 -26.36 -2.19
N ALA A 156 11.50 -25.57 -1.98
CA ALA A 156 12.71 -26.04 -1.32
C ALA A 156 12.46 -26.35 0.17
N LEU A 157 11.75 -25.48 0.90
CA LEU A 157 11.38 -25.68 2.30
C LEU A 157 10.49 -26.91 2.54
N GLN A 158 9.60 -27.22 1.59
CA GLN A 158 8.81 -28.46 1.63
C GLN A 158 9.69 -29.73 1.60
N LYS A 159 10.88 -29.65 1.00
CA LYS A 159 11.83 -30.77 0.93
C LYS A 159 12.86 -30.73 2.06
N ASN A 160 13.28 -29.53 2.45
CA ASN A 160 14.27 -29.28 3.49
C ASN A 160 13.81 -28.10 4.37
N PRO A 161 13.24 -28.36 5.56
CA PRO A 161 12.82 -27.31 6.50
C PRO A 161 13.96 -26.36 6.93
N ASP A 162 15.20 -26.80 6.80
CA ASP A 162 16.41 -26.04 7.15
C ASP A 162 16.99 -25.25 5.96
N TYR A 163 16.32 -25.21 4.80
CA TYR A 163 16.81 -24.55 3.58
C TYR A 163 17.26 -23.10 3.80
N LEU A 164 16.55 -22.32 4.63
CA LEU A 164 16.92 -20.93 4.91
C LEU A 164 18.04 -20.75 5.94
N LYS A 165 18.68 -21.83 6.44
CA LYS A 165 19.85 -21.69 7.32
C LYS A 165 21.10 -21.26 6.56
N ASP A 166 21.20 -21.65 5.29
CA ASP A 166 22.36 -21.42 4.43
C ASP A 166 21.98 -20.84 3.05
N HIS A 167 20.69 -20.61 2.79
CA HIS A 167 20.18 -19.94 1.60
C HIS A 167 19.28 -18.77 1.99
N THR A 168 19.20 -17.76 1.13
CA THR A 168 18.15 -16.73 1.21
C THR A 168 17.11 -16.96 0.12
N VAL A 169 15.97 -16.30 0.22
CA VAL A 169 14.86 -16.40 -0.73
C VAL A 169 15.26 -15.75 -2.06
N LEU A 170 15.84 -14.55 -2.03
CA LEU A 170 16.15 -13.80 -3.25
C LEU A 170 17.61 -13.91 -3.70
N SER A 171 18.54 -14.17 -2.78
CA SER A 171 19.99 -14.15 -3.04
C SER A 171 20.43 -12.87 -3.76
N LEU A 172 20.02 -11.71 -3.23
CA LEU A 172 20.36 -10.40 -3.83
C LEU A 172 21.87 -10.20 -3.92
N THR A 173 22.33 -9.61 -5.02
CA THR A 173 23.70 -9.11 -5.13
C THR A 173 23.85 -7.74 -4.45
N PRO A 174 25.06 -7.31 -4.08
CA PRO A 174 25.29 -5.96 -3.55
C PRO A 174 24.78 -4.83 -4.46
N GLU A 175 24.78 -5.04 -5.78
CA GLU A 175 24.21 -4.08 -6.74
C GLU A 175 22.68 -4.04 -6.67
N GLN A 176 22.03 -5.19 -6.44
CA GLN A 176 20.58 -5.26 -6.27
C GLN A 176 20.14 -4.66 -4.93
N GLU A 177 20.90 -4.87 -3.85
CA GLU A 177 20.66 -4.23 -2.55
C GLU A 177 20.67 -2.70 -2.69
N LYS A 178 21.54 -2.14 -3.53
CA LYS A 178 21.64 -0.69 -3.81
C LYS A 178 20.59 -0.17 -4.80
N SER A 179 19.66 -1.00 -5.25
CA SER A 179 18.64 -0.60 -6.22
C SER A 179 17.35 -0.19 -5.54
N GLU A 180 17.00 1.10 -5.62
CA GLU A 180 15.69 1.60 -5.15
C GLU A 180 14.52 0.88 -5.84
N LYS A 181 14.71 0.46 -7.09
CA LYS A 181 13.71 -0.32 -7.83
C LYS A 181 13.48 -1.67 -7.16
N VAL A 182 14.54 -2.38 -6.77
CA VAL A 182 14.42 -3.67 -6.05
C VAL A 182 13.75 -3.45 -4.69
N ALA A 183 14.15 -2.41 -3.95
CA ALA A 183 13.52 -2.05 -2.68
C ALA A 183 12.02 -1.78 -2.83
N LYS A 184 11.60 -1.07 -3.89
CA LYS A 184 10.19 -0.82 -4.20
C LYS A 184 9.45 -2.11 -4.53
N GLN A 185 10.03 -2.97 -5.35
CA GLN A 185 9.44 -4.26 -5.72
C GLN A 185 9.26 -5.19 -4.52
N LEU A 186 10.26 -5.24 -3.63
CA LEU A 186 10.19 -5.94 -2.35
C LEU A 186 9.08 -5.39 -1.46
N MET A 187 8.97 -4.06 -1.33
CA MET A 187 7.91 -3.41 -0.55
C MET A 187 6.51 -3.79 -1.05
N ILE A 188 6.28 -3.75 -2.36
CA ILE A 188 5.02 -4.15 -2.99
C ILE A 188 4.69 -5.60 -2.62
N GLN A 189 5.65 -6.51 -2.84
CA GLN A 189 5.48 -7.94 -2.59
C GLN A 189 5.22 -8.26 -1.12
N LEU A 190 5.93 -7.61 -0.21
CA LEU A 190 5.70 -7.75 1.23
C LEU A 190 4.30 -7.27 1.62
N LYS A 191 3.84 -6.12 1.10
CA LYS A 191 2.49 -5.60 1.37
C LYS A 191 1.38 -6.51 0.86
N GLU A 192 1.50 -7.03 -0.37
CA GLU A 192 0.50 -7.94 -0.93
C GLU A 192 0.37 -9.23 -0.11
N ARG A 193 1.47 -9.70 0.50
CA ARG A 193 1.56 -11.01 1.16
C ARG A 193 1.30 -10.94 2.66
N PHE A 194 1.55 -9.80 3.30
CA PHE A 194 1.44 -9.63 4.74
C PHE A 194 0.06 -10.04 5.29
N PRO A 195 -1.08 -9.62 4.69
CA PRO A 195 -2.41 -9.99 5.16
C PRO A 195 -2.73 -11.50 5.08
N PHE A 196 -1.99 -12.23 4.25
CA PHE A 196 -2.15 -13.67 4.06
C PHE A 196 -1.13 -14.49 4.86
N SER A 197 -0.17 -13.84 5.52
CA SER A 197 0.89 -14.52 6.26
C SER A 197 0.61 -14.50 7.76
N ILE A 198 0.69 -15.68 8.37
CA ILE A 198 0.74 -15.78 9.83
C ILE A 198 2.07 -15.21 10.37
N ALA A 199 2.04 -14.77 11.63
CA ALA A 199 3.25 -14.48 12.40
C ALA A 199 4.16 -15.73 12.43
N GLY A 200 5.47 -15.51 12.49
CA GLY A 200 6.46 -16.60 12.48
C GLY A 200 6.79 -17.20 11.09
N ASN A 201 6.41 -16.54 9.98
CA ASN A 201 6.70 -17.04 8.64
C ASN A 201 8.17 -16.80 8.25
N PRO A 202 8.99 -17.85 8.05
CA PRO A 202 10.43 -17.71 7.78
C PRO A 202 10.75 -17.07 6.43
N ILE A 203 9.86 -17.20 5.43
CA ILE A 203 10.04 -16.49 4.14
C ILE A 203 9.81 -15.01 4.32
N MET A 204 8.77 -14.61 5.06
CA MET A 204 8.52 -13.19 5.33
C MET A 204 9.65 -12.59 6.18
N ALA A 205 10.20 -13.37 7.11
CA ALA A 205 11.38 -12.96 7.87
C ALA A 205 12.60 -12.70 6.97
N ASP A 206 12.87 -13.55 6.00
CA ASP A 206 13.98 -13.39 5.07
C ASP A 206 13.77 -12.19 4.12
N LEU A 207 12.57 -12.05 3.55
CA LEU A 207 12.23 -10.90 2.69
C LEU A 207 12.25 -9.56 3.44
N MET A 208 11.86 -9.52 4.71
CA MET A 208 11.97 -8.32 5.55
C MET A 208 13.44 -7.96 5.82
N GLN A 209 14.33 -8.96 5.87
CA GLN A 209 15.76 -8.72 5.95
C GLN A 209 16.29 -8.13 4.64
N ASP A 210 15.95 -8.73 3.50
CA ASP A 210 16.32 -8.20 2.18
C ASP A 210 15.83 -6.74 2.01
N LEU A 211 14.60 -6.44 2.44
CA LEU A 211 14.07 -5.07 2.43
C LEU A 211 14.87 -4.13 3.36
N GLY A 212 15.25 -4.62 4.53
CA GLY A 212 16.10 -3.89 5.47
C GLY A 212 17.49 -3.59 4.90
N ASP A 213 18.11 -4.56 4.22
CA ASP A 213 19.40 -4.39 3.55
C ASP A 213 19.30 -3.33 2.45
N CYS A 214 18.27 -3.45 1.60
CA CYS A 214 17.98 -2.45 0.59
C CYS A 214 17.81 -1.05 1.18
N TYR A 215 17.02 -0.89 2.24
CA TYR A 215 16.80 0.42 2.85
C TYR A 215 18.06 0.97 3.51
N ALA A 216 18.90 0.14 4.12
CA ALA A 216 20.17 0.59 4.69
C ALA A 216 21.09 1.18 3.61
N GLU A 217 21.13 0.57 2.42
CA GLU A 217 21.99 0.98 1.32
C GLU A 217 21.45 2.17 0.51
N THR A 218 20.12 2.36 0.48
CA THR A 218 19.49 3.30 -0.48
C THR A 218 18.80 4.49 0.15
N LYS A 219 18.21 4.36 1.34
CA LYS A 219 17.20 5.33 1.78
C LYS A 219 17.25 5.67 3.26
N SER A 220 17.28 4.66 4.13
CA SER A 220 17.04 4.85 5.55
C SER A 220 17.61 3.73 6.41
N PHE A 221 18.62 4.04 7.21
CA PHE A 221 19.03 3.12 8.28
C PHE A 221 17.97 3.03 9.40
N GLU A 222 17.08 4.02 9.57
CA GLU A 222 15.99 3.98 10.56
C GLU A 222 14.92 2.94 10.17
N TYR A 223 14.45 2.98 8.93
CA TYR A 223 13.52 1.96 8.43
C TYR A 223 14.21 0.60 8.25
N ALA A 224 15.52 0.56 7.94
CA ALA A 224 16.26 -0.70 7.94
C ALA A 224 16.22 -1.39 9.32
N ILE A 225 16.51 -0.65 10.40
CA ILE A 225 16.38 -1.15 11.79
C ILE A 225 14.96 -1.69 11.99
N THR A 226 13.97 -0.94 11.54
CA THR A 226 12.56 -1.29 11.73
C THR A 226 12.18 -2.57 11.00
N PHE A 227 12.59 -2.74 9.74
CA PHE A 227 12.32 -3.97 8.98
C PHE A 227 13.06 -5.19 9.54
N TYR A 228 14.29 -5.01 10.02
CA TYR A 228 14.98 -6.06 10.78
C TYR A 228 14.24 -6.41 12.07
N GLU A 229 13.65 -5.43 12.77
CA GLU A 229 12.85 -5.68 13.96
C GLU A 229 11.52 -6.37 13.62
N ILE A 230 10.87 -6.08 12.49
CA ILE A 230 9.73 -6.85 12.00
C ILE A 230 10.15 -8.29 11.72
N ALA A 231 11.26 -8.50 10.99
CA ALA A 231 11.80 -9.83 10.71
C ALA A 231 12.06 -10.62 11.99
N MET A 232 12.70 -9.99 12.99
CA MET A 232 13.09 -10.62 14.25
C MET A 232 11.88 -10.90 15.15
N ASN A 233 10.98 -9.93 15.32
CA ASN A 233 9.97 -9.95 16.38
C ASN A 233 8.60 -10.42 15.89
N TYR A 234 8.18 -10.02 14.68
CA TYR A 234 6.87 -10.39 14.14
C TYR A 234 6.94 -11.66 13.27
N CYS A 235 7.96 -11.75 12.42
CA CYS A 235 8.18 -12.93 11.59
C CYS A 235 9.01 -14.03 12.31
N GLU A 236 9.44 -13.78 13.55
CA GLU A 236 10.18 -14.71 14.41
C GLU A 236 11.44 -15.30 13.75
N SER A 237 12.20 -14.46 13.03
CA SER A 237 13.45 -14.86 12.37
C SER A 237 14.40 -15.56 13.33
N LYS A 238 15.01 -16.65 12.87
CA LYS A 238 16.06 -17.39 13.58
C LYS A 238 17.46 -17.03 13.10
N ASP A 239 17.61 -16.05 12.19
CA ASP A 239 18.94 -15.66 11.69
C ASP A 239 19.77 -15.01 12.82
N PRO A 240 20.89 -15.63 13.25
CA PRO A 240 21.75 -15.05 14.26
C PRO A 240 22.41 -13.73 13.83
N LYS A 241 22.51 -13.45 12.52
CA LYS A 241 23.14 -12.24 11.98
C LYS A 241 22.28 -10.99 12.14
N LEU A 242 20.96 -11.15 12.31
CA LEU A 242 20.00 -10.05 12.31
C LEU A 242 20.27 -9.02 13.41
N ARG A 243 20.63 -9.48 14.62
CA ARG A 243 21.05 -8.60 15.72
C ARG A 243 22.29 -7.77 15.36
N GLY A 244 23.22 -8.36 14.62
CA GLY A 244 24.40 -7.66 14.09
C GLY A 244 24.00 -6.54 13.15
N LYS A 245 23.10 -6.81 12.19
CA LYS A 245 22.59 -5.80 11.24
C LYS A 245 21.89 -4.63 11.96
N ILE A 246 21.04 -4.93 12.94
CA ILE A 246 20.38 -3.92 13.79
C ILE A 246 21.41 -3.05 14.51
N ASN A 247 22.44 -3.66 15.11
CA ASN A 247 23.48 -2.93 15.83
C ASN A 247 24.31 -2.04 14.90
N SER A 248 24.69 -2.53 13.72
CA SER A 248 25.41 -1.74 12.71
C SER A 248 24.59 -0.52 12.26
N ALA A 249 23.29 -0.69 11.99
CA ALA A 249 22.42 0.41 11.63
C ALA A 249 22.22 1.41 12.79
N ARG A 250 22.17 0.94 14.05
CA ARG A 250 22.16 1.81 15.25
C ARG A 250 23.46 2.59 15.42
N GLN A 251 24.61 2.06 14.99
CA GLN A 251 25.86 2.83 14.96
C GLN A 251 25.81 3.96 13.93
N LEU A 252 25.17 3.75 12.77
CA LEU A 252 24.94 4.82 11.80
C LEU A 252 24.06 5.94 12.39
N ARG A 253 23.00 5.57 13.13
CA ARG A 253 22.17 6.54 13.88
C ARG A 253 23.00 7.40 14.82
N GLN A 254 23.93 6.80 15.57
CA GLN A 254 24.84 7.54 16.46
C GLN A 254 25.80 8.44 15.67
N LYS A 255 26.43 7.90 14.63
CA LYS A 255 27.36 8.63 13.75
C LYS A 255 26.73 9.87 13.13
N TYR A 256 25.48 9.77 12.69
CA TYR A 256 24.75 10.83 11.98
C TYR A 256 23.74 11.56 12.85
N ALA A 257 23.83 11.46 14.18
CA ALA A 257 22.88 12.10 15.10
C ALA A 257 22.74 13.61 14.83
N ASN A 258 23.87 14.29 14.66
CA ASN A 258 23.92 15.75 14.44
C ASN A 258 23.95 16.16 12.96
N THR A 259 23.87 15.22 12.02
CA THR A 259 23.81 15.54 10.59
C THR A 259 22.49 16.24 10.27
N ALA A 260 22.59 17.43 9.69
CA ALA A 260 21.45 18.23 9.25
C ALA A 260 20.76 17.58 8.05
N ILE A 261 19.44 17.74 7.96
CA ILE A 261 18.67 17.34 6.79
C ILE A 261 18.84 18.38 5.69
N VAL A 262 19.10 17.91 4.48
CA VAL A 262 19.11 18.71 3.25
C VAL A 262 17.83 18.37 2.48
N PRO A 263 16.77 19.20 2.57
CA PRO A 263 15.54 18.94 1.84
C PRO A 263 15.71 19.17 0.34
N LEU A 264 14.87 18.51 -0.46
CA LEU A 264 14.72 18.82 -1.89
C LEU A 264 14.17 20.24 -2.06
N ASP A 265 14.52 20.90 -3.17
CA ASP A 265 14.09 22.28 -3.47
C ASP A 265 12.57 22.46 -3.39
N GLN A 266 11.79 21.47 -3.84
CA GLN A 266 10.33 21.49 -3.79
C GLN A 266 9.74 21.44 -2.36
N HIS A 267 10.52 21.00 -1.38
CA HIS A 267 10.17 20.98 0.04
C HIS A 267 10.95 22.05 0.82
N SER A 268 11.51 23.05 0.12
CA SER A 268 12.22 24.17 0.72
C SER A 268 11.28 25.37 0.85
N GLY A 269 11.40 26.13 1.95
CA GLY A 269 10.62 27.35 2.17
C GLY A 269 9.86 27.39 3.51
N PRO A 270 9.19 28.52 3.80
CA PRO A 270 8.52 28.76 5.08
C PRO A 270 7.24 27.92 5.29
N ASP A 271 6.73 27.32 4.22
CA ASP A 271 5.50 26.52 4.23
C ASP A 271 5.74 25.08 4.69
N PHE A 272 7.01 24.62 4.76
CA PHE A 272 7.34 23.25 5.13
C PHE A 272 7.96 23.15 6.54
N THR A 273 7.51 22.16 7.30
CA THR A 273 8.18 21.74 8.54
C THR A 273 8.92 20.44 8.29
N ILE A 274 10.25 20.52 8.30
CA ILE A 274 11.12 19.37 8.06
C ILE A 274 11.34 18.59 9.35
N VAL A 275 10.98 17.30 9.32
CA VAL A 275 11.13 16.39 10.46
C VAL A 275 12.14 15.31 10.11
N LYS A 276 13.23 15.23 10.89
CA LYS A 276 14.17 14.11 10.83
C LYS A 276 13.56 12.90 11.52
N VAL A 277 13.30 11.85 10.75
CA VAL A 277 12.85 10.55 11.26
C VAL A 277 13.95 9.96 12.12
N THR A 278 13.60 9.59 13.35
CA THR A 278 14.46 8.85 14.27
C THR A 278 13.61 7.86 15.03
N ASN A 279 14.15 6.67 15.30
CA ASN A 279 13.56 5.70 16.21
C ASN A 279 12.10 5.31 15.89
N VAL A 280 11.88 4.78 14.68
CA VAL A 280 10.59 4.24 14.27
C VAL A 280 10.37 2.89 14.99
N ASP A 281 9.33 2.79 15.82
CA ASP A 281 8.95 1.51 16.43
C ASP A 281 8.33 0.61 15.37
N TYR A 282 8.79 -0.64 15.26
CA TYR A 282 8.27 -1.57 14.24
C TYR A 282 6.76 -1.80 14.34
N ARG A 283 6.17 -1.64 15.52
CA ARG A 283 4.73 -1.78 15.73
C ARG A 283 3.93 -0.67 15.05
N GLU A 284 4.53 0.51 14.85
CA GLU A 284 3.89 1.60 14.10
C GLU A 284 3.69 1.25 12.62
N LEU A 285 4.48 0.32 12.07
CA LEU A 285 4.37 -0.12 10.69
C LEU A 285 3.44 -1.32 10.53
N LEU A 286 2.89 -1.87 11.62
CA LEU A 286 2.00 -3.03 11.60
C LEU A 286 0.56 -2.58 11.82
N LEU A 287 -0.22 -2.58 10.75
CA LEU A 287 -1.63 -2.21 10.79
C LEU A 287 -2.47 -3.46 11.00
N ARG A 288 -3.42 -3.40 11.94
CA ARG A 288 -4.37 -4.48 12.20
C ARG A 288 -5.78 -3.94 12.17
N TYR A 289 -6.64 -4.58 11.38
CA TYR A 289 -8.08 -4.31 11.35
C TYR A 289 -8.83 -5.20 12.34
N ASP A 290 -10.00 -4.75 12.76
CA ASP A 290 -10.89 -5.54 13.58
C ASP A 290 -11.40 -6.78 12.84
N ASP A 291 -11.64 -7.84 13.59
CA ASP A 291 -12.19 -9.08 13.04
C ASP A 291 -13.61 -8.82 12.49
N HIS A 292 -13.89 -9.34 11.30
CA HIS A 292 -15.17 -9.14 10.61
C HIS A 292 -15.60 -10.39 9.87
N THR A 293 -16.90 -10.71 9.95
CA THR A 293 -17.49 -11.84 9.22
C THR A 293 -18.31 -11.34 8.05
N ILE A 294 -17.91 -11.74 6.84
CA ILE A 294 -18.58 -11.34 5.60
C ILE A 294 -20.00 -11.92 5.51
N GLU A 295 -20.98 -11.08 5.16
CA GLU A 295 -22.37 -11.50 4.90
C GLU A 295 -22.52 -12.16 3.51
N TRP A 296 -22.18 -13.45 3.43
CA TRP A 296 -22.17 -14.21 2.16
C TRP A 296 -23.54 -14.35 1.48
N SER A 297 -24.66 -14.19 2.20
CA SER A 297 -26.02 -14.33 1.64
C SER A 297 -26.30 -13.38 0.47
N LYS A 298 -25.60 -12.24 0.40
CA LYS A 298 -25.74 -11.20 -0.64
C LYS A 298 -24.63 -11.24 -1.70
N ILE A 299 -23.73 -12.22 -1.63
CA ILE A 299 -22.51 -12.30 -2.46
C ILE A 299 -22.51 -13.62 -3.23
N THR A 300 -22.39 -13.54 -4.55
CA THR A 300 -22.37 -14.73 -5.41
C THR A 300 -20.98 -15.33 -5.50
N THR A 301 -20.79 -16.55 -5.00
CA THR A 301 -19.50 -17.25 -5.08
C THR A 301 -19.46 -18.33 -6.17
N ASP A 302 -20.58 -18.67 -6.82
CA ASP A 302 -20.64 -19.70 -7.86
C ASP A 302 -19.85 -19.28 -9.12
N PRO A 303 -18.74 -19.95 -9.45
CA PRO A 303 -17.93 -19.61 -10.63
C PRO A 303 -18.70 -19.69 -11.94
N LYS A 304 -19.64 -20.64 -12.10
CA LYS A 304 -20.42 -20.78 -13.34
C LYS A 304 -21.40 -19.63 -13.52
N LYS A 305 -22.05 -19.21 -12.42
CA LYS A 305 -22.91 -18.02 -12.42
C LYS A 305 -22.11 -16.77 -12.73
N LEU A 306 -20.95 -16.60 -12.11
CA LEU A 306 -20.05 -15.47 -12.37
C LEU A 306 -19.61 -15.40 -13.84
N MET A 307 -19.19 -16.54 -14.40
CA MET A 307 -18.83 -16.64 -15.82
C MET A 307 -20.02 -16.36 -16.76
N SER A 308 -21.26 -16.58 -16.31
CA SER A 308 -22.45 -16.34 -17.12
C SER A 308 -22.65 -14.87 -17.49
N TYR A 309 -22.18 -13.94 -16.64
CA TYR A 309 -22.28 -12.50 -16.88
C TYR A 309 -21.40 -12.01 -18.03
N VAL A 310 -20.34 -12.74 -18.39
CA VAL A 310 -19.35 -12.33 -19.41
C VAL A 310 -19.32 -13.24 -20.64
N LYS A 311 -20.34 -14.09 -20.84
CA LYS A 311 -20.36 -15.09 -21.92
C LYS A 311 -20.15 -14.47 -23.30
N SER A 312 -20.77 -13.33 -23.57
CA SER A 312 -20.74 -12.62 -24.86
C SER A 312 -19.48 -11.77 -25.09
N ILE A 313 -18.59 -11.62 -24.09
CA ILE A 313 -17.39 -10.79 -24.22
C ILE A 313 -16.34 -11.53 -25.06
N THR A 314 -15.81 -10.84 -26.09
CA THR A 314 -14.81 -11.32 -27.04
C THR A 314 -13.38 -10.87 -26.69
N SER A 315 -12.39 -11.42 -27.40
CA SER A 315 -10.95 -11.37 -27.08
C SER A 315 -10.25 -10.01 -27.27
N THR A 316 -10.94 -8.95 -27.69
CA THR A 316 -10.31 -7.63 -27.89
C THR A 316 -10.22 -6.81 -26.60
N THR A 317 -10.74 -7.30 -25.47
CA THR A 317 -10.66 -6.60 -24.18
C THR A 317 -9.42 -7.05 -23.40
N THR A 318 -8.38 -6.22 -23.38
CA THR A 318 -7.23 -6.41 -22.49
C THR A 318 -7.66 -6.16 -21.04
N VAL A 319 -7.25 -7.04 -20.12
CA VAL A 319 -7.42 -6.82 -18.68
C VAL A 319 -6.19 -6.12 -18.15
N VAL A 320 -6.39 -5.07 -17.37
CA VAL A 320 -5.31 -4.40 -16.64
C VAL A 320 -5.24 -5.04 -15.26
N ALA A 321 -4.04 -5.48 -14.86
CA ALA A 321 -3.83 -5.93 -13.49
C ALA A 321 -4.16 -4.76 -12.55
N GLN A 322 -5.07 -4.96 -11.59
CA GLN A 322 -5.40 -3.89 -10.68
C GLN A 322 -4.20 -3.68 -9.76
N GLU A 323 -3.70 -2.46 -9.76
CA GLU A 323 -2.65 -2.02 -8.84
C GLU A 323 -3.23 -2.09 -7.43
N VAL A 324 -2.55 -2.80 -6.52
CA VAL A 324 -2.81 -2.65 -5.09
C VAL A 324 -2.23 -1.30 -4.71
N ASP A 325 -2.95 -0.25 -5.03
CA ASP A 325 -2.62 1.09 -4.57
C ASP A 325 -2.94 1.16 -3.07
N PRO A 326 -1.95 1.36 -2.17
CA PRO A 326 -2.24 1.51 -0.76
C PRO A 326 -2.92 2.85 -0.44
N ALA A 327 -2.92 3.83 -1.35
CA ALA A 327 -3.40 5.17 -1.02
C ALA A 327 -3.58 6.07 -2.25
N GLU A 328 -4.45 5.74 -3.21
CA GLU A 328 -4.85 6.74 -4.21
C GLU A 328 -6.17 6.37 -4.90
N THR A 329 -7.29 6.72 -4.26
CA THR A 329 -8.45 7.28 -4.94
C THR A 329 -9.34 7.96 -3.90
N GLU A 330 -9.07 9.24 -3.61
CA GLU A 330 -10.06 10.32 -3.36
C GLU A 330 -9.38 11.61 -2.85
N GLU A 331 -8.26 12.03 -3.44
CA GLU A 331 -7.75 13.41 -3.30
C GLU A 331 -7.79 14.15 -4.64
N GLU A 332 -8.92 14.08 -5.33
CA GLU A 332 -9.20 15.03 -6.42
C GLU A 332 -10.70 15.17 -6.65
N LYS A 333 -11.41 15.82 -5.71
CA LYS A 333 -12.70 16.48 -6.00
C LYS A 333 -13.31 17.37 -4.92
N ASN A 334 -12.72 17.51 -3.73
CA ASN A 334 -13.39 18.21 -2.64
C ASN A 334 -13.02 19.70 -2.46
N ASP A 335 -12.15 20.26 -3.30
CA ASP A 335 -11.77 21.68 -3.17
C ASP A 335 -12.73 22.63 -3.93
N SER A 336 -13.51 22.10 -4.89
CA SER A 336 -14.52 22.91 -5.60
C SER A 336 -15.84 23.06 -4.84
N SER A 337 -16.17 22.14 -3.93
CA SER A 337 -17.42 22.17 -3.15
C SER A 337 -17.35 23.19 -2.00
N LEU A 338 -16.21 23.32 -1.34
CA LEU A 338 -15.97 24.31 -0.28
C LEU A 338 -16.02 25.75 -0.82
N GLY A 339 -15.41 26.01 -1.98
CA GLY A 339 -15.48 27.32 -2.63
C GLY A 339 -16.91 27.72 -3.01
N ILE A 340 -17.73 26.78 -3.50
CA ILE A 340 -19.13 27.01 -3.86
C ILE A 340 -19.99 27.22 -2.60
N ILE A 341 -19.77 26.46 -1.53
CA ILE A 341 -20.48 26.62 -0.24
C ILE A 341 -20.16 28.00 0.37
N ILE A 342 -18.91 28.44 0.35
CA ILE A 342 -18.50 29.76 0.84
C ILE A 342 -19.16 30.88 0.02
N LEU A 343 -19.21 30.75 -1.31
CA LEU A 343 -19.90 31.72 -2.18
C LEU A 343 -21.41 31.80 -1.90
N ILE A 344 -22.07 30.65 -1.66
CA ILE A 344 -23.50 30.61 -1.33
C ILE A 344 -23.78 31.25 0.04
N VAL A 345 -22.95 30.96 1.05
CA VAL A 345 -23.09 31.55 2.39
C VAL A 345 -22.84 33.06 2.35
N MET A 346 -21.85 33.53 1.59
CA MET A 346 -21.58 34.96 1.43
C MET A 346 -22.71 35.69 0.69
N ALA A 347 -23.28 35.08 -0.36
CA ALA A 347 -24.42 35.63 -1.08
C ALA A 347 -25.68 35.74 -0.20
N ALA A 348 -25.87 34.82 0.76
CA ALA A 348 -27.00 34.85 1.70
C ALA A 348 -26.83 35.90 2.83
N LEU A 349 -25.59 36.18 3.26
CA LEU A 349 -25.31 37.10 4.37
C LEU A 349 -25.37 38.57 3.95
N ILE A 350 -25.02 38.93 2.70
CA ILE A 350 -25.04 40.31 2.21
C ILE A 350 -26.43 40.97 2.33
N PRO A 351 -27.55 40.36 1.89
CA PRO A 351 -28.88 40.94 2.07
C PRO A 351 -29.28 41.10 3.55
N ILE A 352 -28.87 40.18 4.42
CA ILE A 352 -29.15 40.24 5.86
C ILE A 352 -28.40 41.41 6.49
N ILE A 353 -27.13 41.60 6.15
CA ILE A 353 -26.32 42.74 6.64
C ILE A 353 -26.89 44.06 6.12
N VAL A 354 -27.31 44.13 4.85
CA VAL A 354 -27.95 45.32 4.26
C VAL A 354 -29.29 45.62 4.95
N TYR A 355 -30.09 44.60 5.24
CA TYR A 355 -31.36 44.73 5.95
C TYR A 355 -31.18 45.23 7.39
N LEU A 356 -30.24 44.63 8.14
CA LEU A 356 -29.92 45.06 9.51
C LEU A 356 -29.37 46.49 9.54
N ARG A 357 -28.53 46.88 8.57
CA ARG A 357 -28.02 48.25 8.44
C ARG A 357 -29.13 49.26 8.15
N LYS A 358 -30.09 48.94 7.28
CA LYS A 358 -31.26 49.80 7.02
C LYS A 358 -32.17 49.95 8.24
N ARG A 359 -32.28 48.91 9.08
CA ARG A 359 -33.10 48.93 10.30
C ARG A 359 -32.45 49.71 11.45
N MET A 360 -31.12 49.76 11.52
CA MET A 360 -30.40 50.57 12.52
C MET A 360 -30.27 52.06 12.18
N LEU A 361 -30.60 52.45 10.94
CA LEU A 361 -30.62 53.85 10.47
C LEU A 361 -32.02 54.48 10.45
N LYS A 362 -33.03 53.75 10.93
CA LYS A 362 -34.34 54.26 11.34
C LYS A 362 -34.43 54.19 12.85
#